data_AF-A0A4D6MFZ3-F1
#
_entry.id   AF-A0A4D6MFZ3-F1
#
_cell.length_a   1.000
_cell.length_b   1.000
_cell.length_c   1.000
_cell.angle_alpha   90.00
_cell.angle_beta   90.00
_cell.angle_gamma   90.00
#
_symmetry.space_group_name_H-M   'P 1'
#
loop_
_entity.id
_entity.type
_entity.pdbx_description
1 polymer ?
#
loop_
_entity_poly.entity_id
_entity_poly.type
_entity_poly.pdbx_seq_one_letter_code
_entity_poly.pdbx_strand_id
1 'polypeptide(L)' 'MDDKFVKMESELATVKNQMKQMQKVLAYIASREYILEPLAAMVAALVHLCGNEDVQSGAPSPNDVVRSSGGSETN' A
#
# COMPACT_ATOMS: atom_id res chain seq x y z
N MET A 1 31.69 52.13 0.91
CA MET A 1 30.57 51.53 0.14
C MET A 1 30.27 50.11 0.63
N ASP A 2 30.84 49.74 1.77
CA ASP A 2 31.10 48.35 2.13
C ASP A 2 29.95 47.76 2.96
N ASP A 3 29.31 48.56 3.82
CA ASP A 3 28.16 48.11 4.62
C ASP A 3 26.97 47.63 3.78
N LYS A 4 26.73 48.29 2.64
CA LYS A 4 25.66 47.87 1.71
C LYS A 4 25.97 46.52 1.06
N PHE A 5 27.25 46.29 0.74
CA PHE A 5 27.70 45.06 0.12
C PHE A 5 27.64 43.89 1.12
N VAL A 6 28.12 44.11 2.34
CA VAL A 6 28.03 43.15 3.45
C VAL A 6 26.58 42.80 3.77
N LYS A 7 25.68 43.78 3.79
CA LYS A 7 24.24 43.54 3.98
C LYS A 7 23.66 42.67 2.86
N MET A 8 23.98 42.97 1.60
CA MET A 8 23.51 42.22 0.43
C MET A 8 24.02 40.78 0.44
N GLU A 9 25.26 40.53 0.83
CA GLU A 9 25.81 39.18 0.99
C GLU A 9 25.07 38.38 2.08
N SER A 10 24.74 39.03 3.21
CA SER A 10 24.00 38.38 4.30
C SER A 10 22.57 38.00 3.87
N GLU A 11 21.91 38.87 3.11
CA GLU A 11 20.57 38.63 2.57
C GLU A 11 20.60 37.48 1.56
N LEU A 12 21.60 37.46 0.67
CA LEU A 12 21.79 36.38 -0.30
C LEU A 12 22.04 35.04 0.39
N ALA A 13 22.88 35.01 1.44
CA ALA A 13 23.12 33.81 2.23
C ALA A 13 21.83 33.30 2.90
N THR A 14 21.00 34.21 3.39
CA THR A 14 19.70 33.89 3.99
C THR A 14 18.74 33.28 2.97
N VAL A 15 18.60 33.90 1.80
CA VAL A 15 17.75 33.39 0.70
C VAL A 15 18.24 32.02 0.24
N LYS A 16 19.55 31.83 0.07
CA LYS A 16 20.14 30.54 -0.30
C LYS A 16 19.82 29.45 0.72
N ASN A 17 19.85 29.79 2.02
CA ASN A 17 19.48 28.85 3.08
C ASN A 17 17.98 28.50 3.02
N GLN A 18 17.11 29.50 2.83
CA GLN A 18 15.67 29.28 2.68
C GLN A 18 15.34 28.38 1.47
N MET A 19 16.00 28.61 0.32
CA MET A 19 15.84 27.76 -0.87
C MET A 19 16.26 26.31 -0.61
N LYS A 20 17.36 26.08 0.12
CA LYS A 20 17.79 24.72 0.50
C LYS A 20 16.75 24.02 1.38
N GLN A 21 16.13 24.73 2.32
CA GLN A 21 15.08 24.16 3.16
C GLN A 21 13.83 23.82 2.33
N MET A 22 13.45 24.70 1.40
CA MET A 22 12.32 24.45 0.50
C MET A 22 12.56 23.23 -0.40
N GLN A 23 13.78 23.06 -0.91
CA GLN A 23 14.15 21.86 -1.68
C GLN A 23 14.03 20.57 -0.86
N LYS A 24 14.40 20.59 0.43
CA LYS A 24 14.23 19.42 1.31
C LYS A 24 12.76 19.07 1.50
N VAL A 25 11.90 20.07 1.70
CA VAL A 25 10.45 19.85 1.85
C VAL A 25 9.86 19.25 0.58
N LEU A 26 10.24 19.78 -0.59
CA LEU A 26 9.80 19.26 -1.88
C LEU A 26 10.28 17.82 -2.11
N ALA A 27 11.53 17.51 -1.77
CA ALA A 27 12.07 16.15 -1.86
C ALA A 27 11.32 15.16 -0.94
N TYR A 28 10.97 15.60 0.27
CA TYR A 28 10.15 14.80 1.18
C TYR A 28 8.75 14.53 0.62
N ILE A 29 8.08 15.56 0.06
CA ILE A 29 6.77 15.38 -0.58
C ILE A 29 6.85 14.42 -1.76
N ALA A 30 7.80 14.63 -2.68
CA ALA A 30 8.02 13.75 -3.82
C ALA A 30 8.31 12.30 -3.39
N SER A 31 9.09 12.11 -2.32
CA SER A 31 9.37 10.76 -1.78
C SER A 31 8.12 10.04 -1.27
N ARG A 32 7.09 10.76 -0.79
CA ARG A 32 5.85 10.16 -0.30
C ARG A 32 4.93 9.69 -1.43
N GLU A 33 5.00 10.32 -2.59
CA GLU A 33 4.28 9.87 -3.78
C GLU A 33 4.74 8.46 -4.19
N TYR A 34 6.04 8.18 -4.11
CA TYR A 34 6.61 6.84 -4.29
C TYR A 34 6.29 5.85 -3.18
N ILE A 35 5.83 6.30 -1.99
CA ILE A 35 5.47 5.42 -0.86
C ILE A 35 3.98 5.02 -0.94
N LEU A 36 3.14 5.87 -1.53
CA LEU A 36 1.70 5.63 -1.65
C LEU A 36 1.37 4.45 -2.56
N GLU A 37 2.11 4.26 -3.65
CA GLU A 37 1.86 3.19 -4.62
C GLU A 37 2.18 1.78 -4.07
N PRO A 38 3.34 1.52 -3.45
CA PRO A 38 3.60 0.26 -2.75
C PRO A 38 2.60 -0.03 -1.61
N LEU A 39 2.19 1.01 -0.88
CA LEU A 39 1.21 0.87 0.19
C LEU A 39 -0.17 0.48 -0.37
N ALA A 40 -0.61 1.10 -1.46
CA ALA A 40 -1.84 0.75 -2.15
C ALA A 40 -1.81 -0.70 -2.67
N ALA A 41 -0.67 -1.13 -3.22
CA ALA A 41 -0.48 -2.52 -3.64
C ALA A 41 -0.56 -3.51 -2.47
N MET A 42 0.04 -3.20 -1.32
CA MET A 42 -0.06 -4.03 -0.12
C MET A 42 -1.51 -4.12 0.40
N VAL A 43 -2.24 -3.01 0.41
CA VAL A 43 -3.65 -2.99 0.82
C VAL A 43 -4.51 -3.82 -0.15
N ALA A 44 -4.29 -3.68 -1.46
CA ALA A 44 -5.00 -4.48 -2.46
C ALA A 44 -4.70 -5.99 -2.32
N ALA A 45 -3.43 -6.36 -2.08
CA ALA A 45 -3.04 -7.73 -1.84
C ALA A 45 -3.70 -8.30 -0.56
N LEU A 46 -3.79 -7.51 0.51
CA LEU A 46 -4.46 -7.90 1.75
C LEU A 46 -5.97 -8.09 1.56
N VAL A 47 -6.63 -7.17 0.85
CA VAL A 47 -8.06 -7.28 0.52
C VAL A 47 -8.34 -8.52 -0.33
N HIS A 48 -7.47 -8.82 -1.32
CA HIS A 48 -7.58 -10.06 -2.08
C HIS A 48 -7.37 -11.30 -1.21
N LEU A 49 -6.40 -11.30 -0.30
CA LEU A 49 -6.19 -12.45 0.60
C LEU A 49 -7.42 -12.69 1.49
N CYS A 50 -8.01 -11.63 2.04
CA CYS A 50 -9.22 -11.71 2.85
C CYS A 50 -10.52 -11.96 2.05
N GLY A 51 -10.51 -11.75 0.73
CA GLY A 51 -11.63 -12.09 -0.13
C GLY A 51 -11.65 -13.57 -0.56
N ASN A 52 -10.50 -14.25 -0.46
CA ASN A 52 -10.33 -15.63 -0.93
C ASN A 52 -10.42 -16.68 0.20
N GLU A 53 -10.54 -16.26 1.46
CA GLU A 53 -10.71 -17.18 2.61
C GLU A 53 -12.07 -17.91 2.62
N ASP A 54 -13.03 -17.50 1.78
CA ASP A 54 -14.34 -18.18 1.62
C ASP A 54 -14.40 -19.20 0.45
N VAL A 55 -13.33 -19.39 -0.33
CA VAL A 55 -13.33 -20.32 -1.50
C VAL A 55 -12.31 -21.46 -1.34
N GLN A 56 -12.12 -21.99 -0.12
CA GLN A 56 -11.46 -23.29 0.04
C GLN A 56 -12.01 -24.17 1.17
N SER A 57 -13.29 -24.04 1.54
CA SER A 57 -14.00 -25.12 2.22
C SER A 57 -14.59 -26.10 1.19
N GLY A 58 -13.72 -26.64 0.33
CA GLY A 58 -14.01 -27.72 -0.61
C GLY A 58 -13.73 -29.10 -0.02
N ALA A 59 -13.90 -29.28 1.29
CA ALA A 59 -13.90 -30.62 1.88
C ALA A 59 -15.34 -31.15 1.82
N PRO A 60 -15.60 -32.28 1.15
CA PRO A 60 -16.89 -32.95 1.26
C PRO A 60 -17.14 -33.22 2.74
N SER A 61 -18.34 -32.87 3.21
CA SER A 61 -18.83 -33.29 4.52
C SER A 61 -18.65 -34.82 4.64
N PRO A 62 -18.02 -35.36 5.69
CA PRO A 62 -17.77 -36.81 5.81
C PRO A 62 -19.05 -37.63 6.00
N ASN A 63 -20.21 -36.97 6.12
CA ASN A 63 -21.47 -37.58 6.48
C ASN A 63 -22.28 -38.02 5.25
N ASP A 64 -21.63 -38.66 4.28
CA ASP A 64 -22.28 -39.56 3.31
C ASP A 64 -22.09 -41.01 3.77
N VAL A 65 -22.59 -41.33 4.96
CA VAL A 65 -22.70 -42.72 5.41
C VAL A 65 -24.07 -42.92 6.06
N VAL A 66 -25.01 -43.44 5.26
CA VAL A 66 -26.01 -44.48 5.59
C VAL A 66 -26.66 -44.82 4.24
N ARG A 67 -26.08 -45.77 3.49
CA ARG A 67 -26.49 -47.18 3.47
C ARG A 67 -28.02 -47.34 3.45
N SER A 68 -28.59 -47.49 2.25
CA SER A 68 -29.63 -48.51 2.07
C SER A 68 -29.42 -49.22 0.75
N SER A 69 -29.34 -50.54 0.87
CA SER A 69 -28.97 -51.52 -0.13
C SER A 69 -30.11 -51.73 -1.12
N GLY A 70 -29.75 -52.08 -2.36
CA GLY A 70 -30.68 -52.22 -3.48
C GLY A 70 -31.54 -53.48 -3.50
N GLY A 71 -32.26 -53.57 -4.62
CA GLY A 71 -33.00 -54.73 -5.12
C GLY A 71 -34.50 -54.45 -5.17
N SER A 72 -35.25 -54.76 -6.23
CA SER A 72 -34.98 -55.29 -7.57
C SER A 72 -36.26 -55.03 -8.37
N GLU A 73 -36.14 -54.93 -9.70
CA GLU A 73 -37.27 -55.06 -10.63
C GLU A 73 -38.10 -56.33 -10.34
N THR A 74 -39.43 -56.26 -10.51
CA THR A 74 -40.22 -57.29 -11.21
C THR A 74 -41.59 -56.76 -11.65
N ASN A 75 -41.83 -56.91 -12.97
CA ASN A 75 -43.09 -57.00 -13.75
C ASN A 75 -44.04 -55.80 -13.85
#